data_AF-A0A934E503-F1
#
_entry.id   AF-A0A934E503-F1
#
_cell.length_a   1.000
_cell.length_b   1.000
_cell.length_c   1.000
_cell.angle_alpha   90.00
_cell.angle_beta   90.00
_cell.angle_gamma   90.00
#
_symmetry.space_group_name_H-M   'P 1'
#
loop_
_entity.id
_entity.type
_entity.pdbx_description
1 polymer ?
#
loop_
_entity_poly.entity_id
_entity_poly.type
_entity_poly.pdbx_seq_one_letter_code
_entity_poly.pdbx_strand_id
1 'polypeptide(L)'
;MAATVKNTLNNENGMAMVIVLLMLAIITILGIGATQTSTTEVQLASNERRLVDEFYKAEGGLLDTLERSNVWLTNAYLLASQTTANFTTAVNFNGGTNDAIAEIRDIEKTGTPVAGLSSAANSLPTSSHTGPPPAGSGYSMGKFEVHRYGVTVTSIPGNTQVQAGVWKVFNKF
;
A
#
# COMPACT_ATOMS: atom_id res chain seq x y z
N MET A 1 24.84 -59.52 35.07
CA MET A 1 24.36 -58.37 34.27
C MET A 1 23.01 -57.84 34.74
N ALA A 2 21.99 -58.67 35.00
CA ALA A 2 20.67 -58.19 35.44
C ALA A 2 20.67 -57.47 36.82
N ALA A 3 21.48 -57.94 37.79
CA ALA A 3 21.57 -57.34 39.13
C ALA A 3 22.24 -55.95 39.12
N THR A 4 23.22 -55.72 38.22
CA THR A 4 23.89 -54.44 38.04
C THR A 4 22.91 -53.39 37.54
N VAL A 5 22.09 -53.72 36.53
CA VAL A 5 21.05 -52.83 36.00
C VAL A 5 20.00 -52.49 37.06
N LYS A 6 19.60 -53.47 37.90
CA LYS A 6 18.65 -53.26 39.00
C LYS A 6 19.19 -52.29 40.07
N ASN A 7 20.48 -52.37 40.40
CA ASN A 7 21.13 -51.43 41.32
C ASN A 7 21.34 -50.04 40.71
N THR A 8 21.55 -49.94 39.38
CA THR A 8 21.61 -48.65 38.68
C THR A 8 20.25 -47.95 38.65
N LEU A 9 19.16 -48.70 38.50
CA LEU A 9 17.79 -48.15 38.50
C LEU A 9 17.28 -47.76 39.90
N ASN A 10 17.76 -48.41 40.96
CA ASN A 10 17.45 -48.06 42.36
C ASN A 10 18.45 -47.05 42.96
N ASN A 11 19.24 -46.35 42.14
CA ASN A 11 20.16 -45.32 42.60
C ASN A 11 19.43 -43.96 42.60
N GLU A 12 18.97 -43.54 43.77
CA GLU A 12 18.22 -42.27 43.96
C GLU A 12 18.99 -41.05 43.45
N ASN A 13 20.32 -41.05 43.58
CA ASN A 13 21.19 -40.00 43.03
C ASN A 13 21.22 -40.00 41.49
N GLY A 14 21.10 -41.17 40.86
CA GLY A 14 20.99 -41.30 39.39
C GLY A 14 19.64 -40.83 38.87
N MET A 15 18.54 -41.15 39.58
CA MET A 15 17.20 -40.66 39.24
C MET A 15 17.07 -39.14 39.35
N ALA A 16 17.70 -38.51 40.36
CA ALA A 16 17.77 -37.06 40.46
C ALA A 16 18.46 -36.42 39.23
N MET A 17 19.56 -37.02 38.75
CA MET A 17 20.25 -36.55 37.55
C MET A 17 19.36 -36.65 36.29
N VAL A 18 18.62 -37.74 36.13
CA VAL A 18 17.68 -37.92 35.00
C VAL A 18 16.57 -36.87 35.02
N ILE A 19 16.00 -36.58 36.19
CA ILE A 19 14.96 -35.55 36.35
C ILE A 19 15.51 -34.17 36.00
N VAL A 20 16.71 -33.82 36.46
CA VAL A 20 17.36 -32.54 36.14
C VAL A 20 17.61 -32.42 34.63
N LEU A 21 18.08 -33.48 33.96
CA LEU A 21 18.27 -33.49 32.51
C LEU A 21 16.96 -33.34 31.75
N LEU A 22 15.89 -33.98 32.21
CA LEU A 22 14.54 -33.82 31.64
C LEU A 22 14.03 -32.39 31.79
N MET A 23 14.16 -31.80 32.97
CA MET A 23 13.80 -30.40 33.21
C MET A 23 14.61 -29.45 32.32
N LEU A 24 15.92 -29.68 32.21
CA LEU A 24 16.80 -28.89 31.36
C LEU A 24 16.42 -29.01 29.87
N ALA A 25 16.08 -30.22 29.41
CA ALA A 25 15.61 -30.44 28.05
C ALA A 25 14.29 -29.69 27.77
N ILE A 26 13.34 -29.74 28.69
CA ILE A 26 12.05 -29.02 28.57
C ILE A 26 12.29 -27.51 28.51
N ILE A 27 13.10 -26.95 29.42
CA ILE A 27 13.41 -25.52 29.45
C ILE A 27 14.15 -25.09 28.18
N THR A 28 15.04 -25.94 27.64
CA THR A 28 15.76 -25.66 26.40
C THR A 28 14.80 -25.57 25.20
N ILE A 29 13.84 -26.51 25.09
CA ILE A 29 12.82 -26.48 24.03
C ILE A 29 11.95 -25.22 24.15
N LEU A 30 11.53 -24.85 25.37
CA LEU A 30 10.78 -23.62 25.62
C LEU A 30 11.60 -22.37 25.28
N GLY A 31 12.88 -22.35 25.63
CA GLY A 31 13.80 -21.25 25.32
C GLY A 31 14.01 -21.07 23.81
N ILE A 32 14.14 -22.18 23.08
CA ILE A 32 14.20 -22.16 21.61
C ILE A 32 12.90 -21.61 21.03
N GLY A 33 11.74 -22.09 21.52
CA GLY A 33 10.43 -21.60 21.08
C GLY A 33 10.25 -20.11 21.32
N ALA A 34 10.58 -19.62 22.52
CA ALA A 34 10.51 -18.21 22.88
C ALA A 34 11.45 -17.35 22.01
N THR A 35 12.65 -17.85 21.70
CA THR A 35 13.60 -17.16 20.82
C THR A 35 13.05 -17.06 19.40
N GLN A 36 12.49 -18.15 18.86
CA GLN A 36 11.85 -18.14 17.54
C GLN A 36 10.71 -17.12 17.47
N THR A 37 9.80 -17.13 18.44
CA THR A 37 8.71 -16.14 18.54
C THR A 37 9.26 -14.71 18.53
N SER A 38 10.28 -14.43 19.34
CA SER A 38 10.92 -13.11 19.40
C SER A 38 11.50 -12.69 18.04
N THR A 39 12.17 -13.60 17.33
CA THR A 39 12.71 -13.28 16.00
C THR A 39 11.62 -13.00 14.97
N THR A 40 10.50 -13.71 15.03
CA THR A 40 9.34 -13.47 14.16
C THR A 40 8.69 -12.13 14.47
N GLU A 41 8.51 -11.77 15.74
CA GLU A 41 7.95 -10.48 16.14
C GLU A 41 8.81 -9.30 15.66
N VAL A 42 10.14 -9.40 15.77
CA VAL A 42 11.04 -8.35 15.27
C VAL A 42 10.93 -8.21 13.74
N GLN A 43 10.83 -9.33 13.01
CA GLN A 43 10.63 -9.29 11.56
C GLN A 43 9.28 -8.67 11.19
N LEU A 44 8.21 -9.02 11.91
CA LEU A 44 6.89 -8.45 11.70
C LEU A 44 6.88 -6.93 11.96
N ALA A 45 7.45 -6.50 13.09
CA ALA A 45 7.56 -5.08 13.44
C ALA A 45 8.37 -4.28 12.41
N SER A 46 9.44 -4.87 11.86
CA SER A 46 10.21 -4.25 10.78
C SER A 46 9.40 -4.11 9.50
N ASN A 47 8.59 -5.12 9.15
CA ASN A 47 7.74 -5.07 7.96
C ASN A 47 6.60 -4.07 8.14
N GLU A 48 5.96 -4.03 9.30
CA GLU A 48 4.91 -3.07 9.63
C GLU A 48 5.43 -1.63 9.54
N ARG A 49 6.61 -1.37 10.12
CA ARG A 49 7.25 -0.05 10.01
C ARG A 49 7.50 0.37 8.55
N ARG A 50 7.94 -0.56 7.70
CA ARG A 50 8.17 -0.29 6.27
C ARG A 50 6.84 0.02 5.57
N LEU A 51 5.80 -0.75 5.85
CA LEU A 51 4.48 -0.54 5.24
C LEU A 51 3.90 0.83 5.62
N VAL A 52 4.03 1.23 6.89
CA VAL A 52 3.58 2.56 7.33
C VAL A 52 4.36 3.70 6.64
N ASP A 53 5.68 3.56 6.50
CA ASP A 53 6.50 4.55 5.78
C ASP A 53 6.12 4.64 4.29
N GLU A 54 5.91 3.51 3.64
CA GLU A 54 5.47 3.47 2.24
C GLU A 54 4.06 4.03 2.04
N PHE A 55 3.15 3.75 2.96
CA PHE A 55 1.80 4.33 2.95
C PHE A 55 1.87 5.85 3.08
N TYR A 56 2.67 6.36 4.01
CA TYR A 56 2.87 7.79 4.19
C TYR A 56 3.43 8.45 2.92
N LYS A 57 4.37 7.79 2.23
CA LYS A 57 4.90 8.26 0.94
C LYS A 57 3.85 8.26 -0.17
N ALA A 58 3.04 7.21 -0.27
CA ALA A 58 1.99 7.13 -1.28
C ALA A 58 0.88 8.17 -1.02
N GLU A 59 0.45 8.36 0.23
CA GLU A 59 -0.56 9.35 0.61
C GLU A 59 -0.03 10.78 0.46
N GLY A 60 1.17 11.08 0.94
CA GLY A 60 1.82 12.38 0.75
C GLY A 60 2.00 12.70 -0.74
N GLY A 61 2.38 11.71 -1.54
CA GLY A 61 2.49 11.86 -2.98
C GLY A 61 1.14 12.12 -3.68
N LEU A 62 0.07 11.52 -3.18
CA LEU A 62 -1.29 11.83 -3.63
C LEU A 62 -1.62 13.30 -3.34
N LEU A 63 -1.44 13.76 -2.10
CA LEU A 63 -1.75 15.14 -1.72
C LEU A 63 -0.95 16.17 -2.54
N ASP A 64 0.36 15.96 -2.72
CA ASP A 64 1.20 16.85 -3.56
C ASP A 64 0.70 16.88 -5.01
N THR A 65 0.31 15.73 -5.57
CA THR A 65 -0.24 15.63 -6.92
C THR A 65 -1.58 16.39 -7.06
N LEU A 66 -2.42 16.34 -6.03
CA LEU A 66 -3.71 17.06 -6.01
C LEU A 66 -3.50 18.56 -5.89
N GLU A 67 -2.57 19.01 -5.03
CA GLU A 67 -2.21 20.41 -4.87
C GLU A 67 -1.66 20.97 -6.18
N ARG A 68 -0.72 20.25 -6.81
CA ARG A 68 -0.03 20.65 -8.04
C ARG A 68 -0.81 20.29 -9.30
N SER A 69 -2.13 20.40 -9.23
CA SER A 69 -2.99 20.00 -10.33
C SER A 69 -2.81 20.79 -11.62
N ASN A 70 -2.25 21.99 -11.55
CA ASN A 70 -1.84 22.77 -12.71
C ASN A 70 -0.70 22.13 -13.53
N VAL A 71 0.05 21.19 -12.95
CA VAL A 71 1.16 20.50 -13.63
C VAL A 71 0.65 19.40 -14.55
N TRP A 72 -0.41 18.69 -14.15
CA TRP A 72 -0.95 17.57 -14.94
C TRP A 72 -2.20 17.96 -15.75
N LEU A 73 -3.03 18.91 -15.29
CA LEU A 73 -4.16 19.48 -16.05
C LEU A 73 -3.68 20.47 -17.11
N THR A 74 -2.84 20.01 -18.02
CA THR A 74 -2.36 20.79 -19.16
C THR A 74 -3.39 20.81 -20.29
N ASN A 75 -3.29 21.77 -21.21
CA ASN A 75 -4.13 21.78 -22.41
C ASN A 75 -3.98 20.49 -23.23
N ALA A 76 -2.78 19.91 -23.29
CA ALA A 76 -2.54 18.65 -23.99
C ALA A 76 -3.30 17.48 -23.34
N TYR A 77 -3.34 17.44 -22.01
CA TYR A 77 -4.11 16.44 -21.27
C TYR A 77 -5.62 16.61 -21.52
N LEU A 78 -6.15 17.84 -21.43
CA LEU A 78 -7.58 18.13 -21.60
C LEU A 78 -8.10 17.93 -23.04
N LEU A 79 -7.23 18.03 -24.04
CA LEU A 79 -7.58 17.80 -25.44
C LEU A 79 -7.47 16.33 -25.88
N ALA A 80 -6.83 15.49 -25.06
CA ALA A 80 -6.70 14.07 -25.35
C ALA A 80 -8.04 13.33 -25.21
N SER A 81 -8.19 12.19 -25.89
CA SER A 81 -9.34 11.31 -25.69
C SER A 81 -9.34 10.77 -24.26
N GLN A 82 -10.52 10.62 -23.64
CA GLN A 82 -10.69 10.04 -22.31
C GLN A 82 -10.08 8.64 -22.17
N THR A 83 -9.97 7.90 -23.27
CA THR A 83 -9.37 6.55 -23.34
C THR A 83 -7.84 6.56 -23.51
N THR A 84 -7.25 7.74 -23.70
CA THR A 84 -5.80 7.90 -23.92
C THR A 84 -5.16 8.94 -22.99
N ALA A 85 -5.95 9.84 -22.42
CA ALA A 85 -5.50 10.89 -21.52
C ALA A 85 -4.85 10.27 -20.29
N ASN A 86 -3.55 10.52 -20.14
CA ASN A 86 -2.77 10.09 -19.01
C ASN A 86 -1.70 11.12 -18.66
N PHE A 87 -1.29 11.10 -17.41
CA PHE A 87 -0.13 11.80 -16.92
C PHE A 87 0.57 10.94 -15.88
N THR A 88 1.87 10.77 -16.01
CA THR A 88 2.68 10.03 -15.03
C THR A 88 3.84 10.90 -14.59
N THR A 89 4.03 11.01 -13.29
CA THR A 89 5.13 11.81 -12.73
C THR A 89 5.68 11.19 -11.46
N ALA A 90 6.98 11.40 -11.24
CA ALA A 90 7.57 11.09 -9.95
C ALA A 90 7.30 12.24 -8.98
N VAL A 91 6.85 11.90 -7.79
CA VAL A 91 6.50 12.84 -6.74
C VAL A 91 7.61 12.88 -5.70
N ASN A 92 8.00 14.09 -5.33
CA ASN A 92 8.97 14.37 -4.28
C ASN A 92 8.45 15.56 -3.48
N PHE A 93 7.97 15.29 -2.28
CA PHE A 93 7.36 16.31 -1.42
C PHE A 93 8.27 16.72 -0.26
N ASN A 94 9.41 16.05 -0.06
CA ASN A 94 10.36 16.33 1.02
C ASN A 94 11.70 16.93 0.55
N GLY A 95 11.87 17.15 -0.76
CA GLY A 95 13.08 17.72 -1.36
C GLY A 95 14.25 16.74 -1.49
N GLY A 96 14.03 15.45 -1.23
CA GLY A 96 15.03 14.38 -1.28
C GLY A 96 15.01 13.60 -2.60
N THR A 97 15.03 12.27 -2.51
CA THR A 97 14.74 11.39 -3.65
C THR A 97 13.24 11.35 -3.94
N ASN A 98 12.84 10.83 -5.10
CA ASN A 98 11.42 10.59 -5.36
C ASN A 98 10.83 9.68 -4.28
N ASP A 99 9.64 10.04 -3.79
CA ASP A 99 8.92 9.34 -2.72
C ASP A 99 7.87 8.39 -3.29
N ALA A 100 7.24 8.79 -4.41
CA ALA A 100 6.21 8.02 -5.09
C ALA A 100 6.17 8.29 -6.61
N ILE A 101 5.37 7.51 -7.34
CA ILE A 101 4.97 7.73 -8.72
C ILE A 101 3.47 7.96 -8.73
N ALA A 102 3.03 9.10 -9.26
CA ALA A 102 1.63 9.40 -9.47
C ALA A 102 1.25 9.18 -10.93
N GLU A 103 0.15 8.46 -11.12
CA GLU A 103 -0.47 8.13 -12.39
C GLU A 103 -1.89 8.69 -12.39
N ILE A 104 -2.17 9.58 -13.33
CA ILE A 104 -3.45 10.25 -13.46
C ILE A 104 -4.09 9.86 -14.79
N ARG A 105 -5.38 9.59 -14.76
CA ARG A 105 -6.21 9.37 -15.95
C ARG A 105 -7.62 9.86 -15.75
N ASP A 106 -8.33 9.95 -16.86
CA ASP A 106 -9.77 10.19 -16.84
C ASP A 106 -10.51 8.93 -16.40
N ILE A 107 -11.53 9.12 -15.54
CA ILE A 107 -12.52 8.09 -15.27
C ILE A 107 -13.52 8.11 -16.42
N GLU A 108 -13.71 6.99 -17.09
CA GLU A 108 -14.55 6.94 -18.28
C GLU A 108 -15.44 5.67 -18.31
N LYS A 109 -16.43 5.64 -19.21
CA LYS A 109 -17.55 4.68 -19.16
C LYS A 109 -17.22 3.33 -19.80
N THR A 110 -16.34 3.28 -20.80
CA THR A 110 -15.99 2.07 -21.56
C THR A 110 -15.05 1.15 -20.78
N GLY A 111 -14.42 1.63 -19.71
CA GLY A 111 -13.48 0.85 -18.91
C GLY A 111 -12.24 0.44 -19.70
N THR A 112 -11.89 1.20 -20.74
CA THR A 112 -10.74 0.90 -21.58
C THR A 112 -9.45 1.22 -20.82
N PRO A 113 -8.50 0.27 -20.72
CA PRO A 113 -7.20 0.54 -20.13
C PRO A 113 -6.44 1.59 -20.94
N VAL A 114 -5.89 2.59 -20.27
CA VAL A 114 -5.00 3.59 -20.88
C VAL A 114 -3.60 2.99 -20.94
N ALA A 115 -3.02 2.99 -22.14
CA ALA A 115 -1.67 2.46 -22.35
C ALA A 115 -0.63 3.30 -21.58
N GLY A 116 0.37 2.62 -21.02
CA GLY A 116 1.44 3.28 -20.25
C GLY A 116 1.15 3.46 -18.75
N LEU A 117 -0.05 3.10 -18.29
CA LEU A 117 -0.42 3.12 -16.87
C LEU A 117 -0.42 1.72 -16.25
N SER A 118 -0.19 1.66 -14.94
CA SER A 118 -0.26 0.44 -14.15
C SER A 118 -1.64 -0.22 -14.17
N SER A 119 -1.70 -1.51 -13.83
CA SER A 119 -2.98 -2.24 -13.70
C SER A 119 -3.88 -1.60 -12.63
N ALA A 120 -3.27 -1.12 -11.56
CA ALA A 120 -3.94 -0.40 -10.48
C ALA A 120 -4.55 0.91 -11.00
N ALA A 121 -3.76 1.74 -11.69
CA ALA A 121 -4.26 2.98 -12.29
C ALA A 121 -5.37 2.72 -13.33
N ASN A 122 -5.39 1.54 -13.94
CA ASN A 122 -6.44 1.14 -14.87
C ASN A 122 -7.69 0.53 -14.22
N SER A 123 -7.62 0.17 -12.93
CA SER A 123 -8.70 -0.48 -12.17
C SER A 123 -9.57 0.54 -11.45
N LEU A 124 -10.17 1.47 -12.21
CA LEU A 124 -11.05 2.52 -11.68
C LEU A 124 -12.53 2.19 -11.93
N PRO A 125 -13.46 2.72 -11.12
CA PRO A 125 -14.90 2.59 -11.38
C PRO A 125 -15.26 3.17 -12.75
N THR A 126 -16.09 2.46 -13.51
CA THR A 126 -16.56 2.96 -14.81
C THR A 126 -17.69 3.97 -14.60
N SER A 127 -17.49 5.19 -15.08
CA SER A 127 -18.48 6.27 -14.99
C SER A 127 -18.23 7.27 -16.12
N SER A 128 -19.23 8.05 -16.49
CA SER A 128 -19.01 9.09 -17.50
C SER A 128 -17.93 10.07 -17.01
N HIS A 129 -16.99 10.44 -17.88
CA HIS A 129 -15.94 11.39 -17.53
C HIS A 129 -16.49 12.74 -17.12
N THR A 130 -17.51 13.22 -17.86
CA THR A 130 -18.18 14.48 -17.56
C THR A 130 -19.53 14.26 -16.89
N GLY A 131 -20.04 15.28 -16.21
CA GLY A 131 -21.35 15.23 -15.58
C GLY A 131 -21.89 16.60 -15.23
N PRO A 132 -23.19 16.71 -14.94
CA PRO A 132 -23.75 17.96 -14.44
C PRO A 132 -23.10 18.32 -13.08
N PRO A 133 -22.94 19.61 -12.78
CA PRO A 133 -22.49 20.04 -11.46
C PRO A 133 -23.50 19.62 -10.38
N PRO A 134 -23.07 19.45 -9.11
CA PRO A 134 -23.96 19.05 -8.04
C PRO A 134 -25.16 20.00 -7.90
N ALA A 135 -26.34 19.45 -7.63
CA ALA A 135 -27.54 20.25 -7.39
C ALA A 135 -27.33 21.16 -6.17
N GLY A 136 -27.75 22.42 -6.27
CA GLY A 136 -27.58 23.41 -5.20
C GLY A 136 -26.17 24.00 -5.06
N SER A 137 -25.22 23.65 -5.93
CA SER A 137 -23.84 24.19 -5.92
C SER A 137 -23.72 25.64 -6.43
N GLY A 138 -24.79 26.23 -6.96
CA GLY A 138 -24.77 27.56 -7.58
C GLY A 138 -24.21 27.58 -9.01
N TYR A 139 -23.65 26.48 -9.51
CA TYR A 139 -23.22 26.37 -10.90
C TYR A 139 -24.41 26.19 -11.85
N SER A 140 -24.44 26.99 -12.93
CA SER A 140 -25.43 26.83 -14.00
C SER A 140 -25.17 25.56 -14.80
N MET A 141 -26.18 24.70 -14.93
CA MET A 141 -26.08 23.43 -15.69
C MET A 141 -25.72 23.61 -17.18
N GLY A 142 -26.06 24.78 -17.74
CA GLY A 142 -25.76 25.11 -19.14
C GLY A 142 -24.34 25.62 -19.36
N LYS A 143 -23.69 26.13 -18.30
CA LYS A 143 -22.35 26.75 -18.39
C LYS A 143 -21.26 25.90 -17.77
N PHE A 144 -21.57 24.99 -16.86
CA PHE A 144 -20.54 24.23 -16.15
C PHE A 144 -20.78 22.73 -16.23
N GLU A 145 -19.69 21.98 -16.13
CA GLU A 145 -19.68 20.53 -15.97
C GLU A 145 -18.57 20.08 -15.03
N VAL A 146 -18.72 18.90 -14.46
CA VAL A 146 -17.70 18.25 -13.64
C VAL A 146 -16.94 17.26 -14.49
N HIS A 147 -15.62 17.30 -14.45
CA HIS A 147 -14.74 16.27 -15.00
C HIS A 147 -14.23 15.37 -13.88
N ARG A 148 -14.10 14.08 -14.16
CA ARG A 148 -13.72 13.05 -13.19
C ARG A 148 -12.39 12.42 -13.57
N TYR A 149 -11.46 12.43 -12.62
CA TYR A 149 -10.12 11.88 -12.75
C TYR A 149 -9.88 10.82 -11.69
N GLY A 150 -9.08 9.82 -12.02
CA GLY A 150 -8.49 8.91 -11.05
C GLY A 150 -7.02 9.23 -10.90
N VAL A 151 -6.58 9.33 -9.65
CA VAL A 151 -5.17 9.50 -9.29
C VAL A 151 -4.76 8.27 -8.51
N THR A 152 -3.78 7.54 -9.04
CA THR A 152 -3.16 6.39 -8.40
C THR A 152 -1.74 6.73 -8.08
N VAL A 153 -1.35 6.62 -6.81
CA VAL A 153 0.00 6.92 -6.35
C VAL A 153 0.61 5.67 -5.75
N THR A 154 1.76 5.28 -6.29
CA THR A 154 2.54 4.13 -5.85
C THR A 154 3.83 4.61 -5.21
N SER A 155 4.10 4.20 -3.97
CA SER A 155 5.39 4.47 -3.32
C SER A 155 6.57 3.95 -4.17
N ILE A 156 7.74 4.61 -4.14
CA ILE A 156 8.90 4.15 -4.95
C ILE A 156 9.31 2.68 -4.70
N PRO A 157 9.28 2.16 -3.45
CA PRO A 157 9.54 0.74 -3.23
C PRO A 157 8.52 -0.18 -3.91
N GLY A 158 7.33 0.34 -4.25
CA GLY A 158 6.33 -0.31 -5.07
C GLY A 158 5.32 -1.18 -4.31
N ASN A 159 5.47 -1.37 -3.00
CA ASN A 159 4.59 -2.31 -2.27
C ASN A 159 3.28 -1.67 -1.82
N THR A 160 3.26 -0.35 -1.64
CA THR A 160 2.06 0.39 -1.21
C THR A 160 1.56 1.34 -2.27
N GLN A 161 0.25 1.32 -2.49
CA GLN A 161 -0.46 2.13 -3.48
C GLN A 161 -1.71 2.74 -2.86
N VAL A 162 -2.01 3.98 -3.23
CA VAL A 162 -3.20 4.72 -2.81
C VAL A 162 -3.92 5.24 -4.05
N GLN A 163 -5.25 5.08 -4.08
CA GLN A 163 -6.08 5.56 -5.19
C GLN A 163 -7.15 6.52 -4.69
N ALA A 164 -7.35 7.61 -5.44
CA ALA A 164 -8.40 8.57 -5.17
C ALA A 164 -9.09 9.03 -6.45
N GLY A 165 -10.41 9.22 -6.36
CA GLY A 165 -11.19 9.91 -7.38
C GLY A 165 -11.20 11.41 -7.12
N VAL A 166 -10.95 12.20 -8.15
CA VAL A 166 -10.88 13.67 -8.09
C VAL A 166 -11.88 14.25 -9.07
N TRP A 167 -12.72 15.15 -8.59
CA TRP A 167 -13.74 15.80 -9.41
C TRP A 167 -13.50 17.31 -9.43
N LYS A 168 -13.43 17.89 -10.63
CA LYS A 168 -13.19 19.33 -10.80
C LYS A 168 -14.21 19.93 -11.75
N VAL A 169 -14.63 21.15 -11.48
CA VAL A 169 -15.64 21.86 -12.29
C VAL A 169 -14.94 22.65 -13.40
N PHE A 170 -15.46 22.55 -14.62
CA PHE A 170 -15.02 23.24 -15.81
C PHE A 170 -16.17 24.02 -16.45
N ASN A 171 -15.83 25.06 -17.19
CA ASN A 171 -16.79 25.77 -18.04
C ASN A 171 -17.04 24.95 -19.32
N LYS A 172 -18.28 24.88 -19.76
CA LYS A 172 -18.66 24.35 -21.07
C LYS A 172 -18.33 25.43 -22.10
N PHE A 173 -17.36 25.16 -22.96
CA PHE A 173 -17.08 26.01 -24.12
C PHE A 173 -18.06 25.69 -25.26
#